data_AF-A0A0G1N5S1-F1
#
_entry.id   AF-A0A0G1N5S1-F1
#
_cell.length_a   1.000
_cell.length_b   1.000
_cell.length_c   1.000
_cell.angle_alpha   90.00
_cell.angle_beta   90.00
_cell.angle_gamma   90.00
#
_symmetry.space_group_name_H-M   'P 1'
#
loop_
_entity.id
_entity.type
_entity.pdbx_description
1 polymer ?
#
loop_
_entity_poly.entity_id
_entity_poly.type
_entity_poly.pdbx_seq_one_letter_code
_entity_poly.pdbx_strand_id
1 'polypeptide(L)'
;MSDLKTRIDETSKYVRPHEGTMEFAFMFIPSEAVYYDLLINKVGSVIEDKNLIAYAGQKKVIVVSPTSFLAYLQTVLQGLKNQKISEQAQDIIKQVTSLGRHLLTYQDNFQKVGKSLNATVSAYDKSYQEFSKIDKDIIKITGESIESEPLAIAKPHEEE
;
A
#
# COMPACT_ATOMS: atom_id res chain seq x y z
N MET A 1 -7.13 34.78 -36.81
CA MET A 1 -7.91 34.77 -35.54
C MET A 1 -9.04 33.73 -35.55
N SER A 2 -9.90 33.67 -36.59
CA SER A 2 -10.97 32.65 -36.72
C SER A 2 -10.45 31.19 -36.74
N ASP A 3 -9.30 30.94 -37.37
CA ASP A 3 -8.73 29.58 -37.47
C ASP A 3 -8.32 29.02 -36.10
N LEU A 4 -7.69 29.82 -35.24
CA LEU A 4 -7.13 29.34 -33.97
C LEU A 4 -8.21 29.03 -32.92
N LYS A 5 -9.28 29.84 -32.87
CA LYS A 5 -10.47 29.53 -32.07
C LYS A 5 -11.13 28.23 -32.53
N THR A 6 -11.20 28.01 -33.85
CA THR A 6 -11.70 26.76 -34.44
C THR A 6 -10.81 25.57 -34.03
N ARG A 7 -9.49 25.72 -34.04
CA ARG A 7 -8.56 24.68 -33.56
C ARG A 7 -8.71 24.36 -32.08
N ILE A 8 -8.99 25.36 -31.24
CA ILE A 8 -9.31 25.14 -29.81
C ILE A 8 -10.60 24.32 -29.69
N ASP A 9 -11.65 24.70 -30.41
CA ASP A 9 -12.92 23.96 -30.39
C ASP A 9 -12.75 22.52 -30.89
N GLU A 10 -11.99 22.30 -31.96
CA GLU A 10 -11.64 20.96 -32.45
C GLU A 10 -10.87 20.14 -31.42
N THR A 11 -9.87 20.76 -30.78
CA THR A 11 -9.05 20.10 -29.75
C THR A 11 -9.88 19.74 -28.52
N SER A 12 -10.85 20.57 -28.15
CA SER A 12 -11.73 20.32 -27.00
C SER A 12 -12.57 19.04 -27.14
N LYS A 13 -12.83 18.59 -28.38
CA LYS A 13 -13.58 17.35 -28.67
C LYS A 13 -12.85 16.08 -28.20
N TYR A 14 -11.55 16.16 -27.95
CA TYR A 14 -10.74 15.05 -27.42
C TYR A 14 -10.72 15.00 -25.89
N VAL A 15 -11.31 15.98 -25.20
CA VAL A 15 -11.45 15.96 -23.74
C VAL A 15 -12.68 15.13 -23.39
N ARG A 16 -12.49 13.82 -23.20
CA ARG A 16 -13.54 12.84 -22.91
C ARG A 16 -13.19 11.97 -21.70
N PRO A 17 -13.30 12.51 -20.46
CA PRO A 17 -12.96 11.75 -19.25
C PRO A 17 -13.72 10.43 -19.11
N HIS A 18 -14.97 10.39 -19.58
CA HIS A 18 -15.80 9.16 -19.58
C HIS A 18 -15.29 8.06 -20.52
N GLU A 19 -14.46 8.41 -21.51
CA GLU A 19 -13.79 7.45 -22.42
C GLU A 19 -12.35 7.15 -21.96
N GLY A 20 -11.96 7.57 -20.76
CA GLY A 20 -10.63 7.30 -20.18
C GLY A 20 -9.53 8.27 -20.61
N THR A 21 -9.87 9.43 -21.19
CA THR A 21 -8.89 10.50 -21.45
C THR A 21 -8.65 11.37 -20.22
N MET A 22 -7.61 12.21 -20.27
CA MET A 22 -7.40 13.27 -19.29
C MET A 22 -8.54 14.30 -19.31
N GLU A 23 -8.68 15.07 -18.23
CA GLU A 23 -9.63 16.19 -18.13
C GLU A 23 -9.23 17.44 -18.94
N PHE A 24 -8.16 17.36 -19.71
CA PHE A 24 -7.69 18.42 -20.58
C PHE A 24 -7.01 17.84 -21.81
N ALA A 25 -6.83 18.68 -22.83
CA ALA A 25 -6.08 18.34 -24.04
C ALA A 25 -5.00 19.39 -24.30
N PHE A 26 -3.86 18.96 -24.86
CA PHE A 26 -2.82 19.88 -25.30
C PHE A 26 -3.06 20.30 -26.76
N MET A 27 -2.99 21.60 -27.03
CA MET A 27 -2.93 22.14 -28.38
C MET A 27 -1.50 22.61 -28.65
N PHE A 28 -0.77 21.87 -29.48
CA PHE A 28 0.63 22.13 -29.76
C PHE A 28 0.82 23.16 -30.87
N ILE A 29 1.62 24.19 -30.61
CA ILE A 29 2.03 25.21 -31.58
C ILE A 29 3.53 25.03 -31.86
N PRO A 30 3.94 24.57 -33.06
CA PRO A 30 5.33 24.22 -33.35
C PRO A 30 6.33 25.38 -33.27
N SER A 31 5.87 26.62 -33.51
CA SER A 31 6.72 27.81 -33.50
C SER A 31 6.57 28.55 -32.17
N GLU A 32 7.68 28.64 -31.44
CA GLU A 32 7.75 29.39 -30.17
C GLU A 32 7.43 30.88 -30.39
N ALA A 33 7.88 31.46 -31.51
CA ALA A 33 7.58 32.85 -31.85
C ALA A 33 6.07 33.10 -32.06
N VAL A 34 5.37 32.17 -32.73
CA VAL A 34 3.92 32.24 -32.92
C VAL A 34 3.19 32.06 -31.58
N TYR A 35 3.67 31.15 -30.72
CA TYR A 35 3.13 30.99 -29.38
C TYR A 35 3.26 32.28 -28.54
N TYR A 36 4.43 32.93 -28.55
CA TYR A 36 4.61 34.21 -27.85
C TYR A 36 3.78 35.35 -28.44
N ASP A 37 3.64 35.40 -29.76
CA ASP A 37 2.76 36.36 -30.43
C ASP A 37 1.32 36.25 -29.92
N LEU A 38 0.82 35.02 -29.74
CA LEU A 38 -0.51 34.75 -29.18
C LEU A 38 -0.65 35.09 -27.69
N LEU A 39 0.44 35.07 -26.93
CA LEU A 39 0.45 35.46 -25.50
C LEU A 39 0.52 36.97 -25.31
N ILE A 40 1.32 37.66 -26.12
CA ILE A 40 1.68 39.08 -25.96
C ILE A 40 0.68 39.97 -26.69
N ASN A 41 0.28 39.60 -27.91
CA ASN A 41 -0.66 40.39 -28.66
C ASN A 41 -2.08 40.13 -28.13
N LYS A 42 -2.58 41.08 -27.36
CA LYS A 42 -3.95 41.56 -27.58
C LYS A 42 -3.99 42.10 -29.01
N VAL A 43 -4.18 41.22 -29.99
CA VAL A 43 -4.15 41.58 -31.40
C VAL A 43 -5.23 42.65 -31.65
N GLY A 44 -4.78 43.89 -31.86
CA GLY A 44 -5.53 44.96 -32.53
C GLY A 44 -6.90 45.35 -31.95
N SER A 45 -6.95 46.55 -31.36
CA SER A 45 -8.01 47.54 -31.63
C SER A 45 -9.49 47.15 -31.48
N VAL A 46 -9.91 46.10 -30.76
CA VAL A 46 -11.31 45.93 -30.37
C VAL A 46 -11.38 45.27 -29.00
N ILE A 47 -12.09 45.92 -28.09
CA ILE A 47 -12.15 45.63 -26.65
C ILE A 47 -12.91 44.31 -26.34
N GLU A 48 -13.38 43.56 -27.35
CA GLU A 48 -14.33 42.46 -27.16
C GLU A 48 -13.77 41.04 -27.36
N ASP A 49 -12.61 40.85 -28.02
CA ASP A 49 -12.01 39.52 -28.18
C ASP A 49 -11.20 39.13 -26.93
N LYS A 50 -11.95 38.59 -25.95
CA LYS A 50 -11.45 37.93 -24.75
C LYS A 50 -10.27 37.01 -25.06
N ASN A 51 -9.19 37.24 -24.32
CA ASN A 51 -7.95 36.47 -24.22
C ASN A 51 -8.13 35.00 -24.68
N LEU A 52 -7.56 34.65 -25.83
CA LEU A 52 -7.69 33.33 -26.46
C LEU A 52 -7.19 32.19 -25.56
N ILE A 53 -6.24 32.49 -24.67
CA ILE A 53 -5.75 31.56 -23.64
C ILE A 53 -6.84 31.29 -22.60
N ALA A 54 -7.57 32.32 -22.17
CA ALA A 54 -8.71 32.14 -21.26
C ALA A 54 -9.83 31.32 -21.92
N TYR A 55 -10.07 31.54 -23.22
CA TYR A 55 -11.01 30.72 -23.99
C TYR A 55 -10.57 29.25 -24.08
N ALA A 56 -9.29 29.00 -24.39
CA ALA A 56 -8.72 27.65 -24.39
C ALA A 56 -8.88 26.98 -23.01
N GLY A 57 -8.56 27.70 -21.93
CA GLY A 57 -8.73 27.21 -20.56
C GLY A 57 -10.18 26.84 -20.22
N GLN A 58 -11.16 27.66 -20.64
CA GLN A 58 -12.59 27.33 -20.48
C GLN A 58 -13.00 26.06 -21.25
N LYS A 59 -12.33 25.79 -22.37
CA LYS A 59 -12.51 24.59 -23.19
C LYS A 59 -11.67 23.40 -22.72
N LYS A 60 -10.98 23.52 -21.58
CA LYS A 60 -10.05 22.50 -21.05
C LYS A 60 -8.91 22.18 -22.05
N VAL A 61 -8.54 23.17 -22.86
CA VAL A 61 -7.42 23.08 -23.81
C VAL A 61 -6.26 23.90 -23.26
N ILE A 62 -5.11 23.25 -23.11
CA ILE A 62 -3.87 23.90 -22.69
C ILE A 62 -3.03 24.11 -23.95
N VAL A 63 -2.83 25.37 -24.32
CA VAL A 63 -1.97 25.73 -25.45
C VAL A 63 -0.51 25.60 -25.02
N VAL A 64 0.28 24.90 -25.82
CA VAL A 64 1.69 24.61 -25.51
C VAL A 64 2.59 24.83 -26.73
N SER A 65 3.79 25.29 -26.47
CA SER A 65 4.93 25.39 -27.39
C SER A 65 5.88 24.19 -27.21
N PRO A 66 6.91 23.99 -28.04
CA PRO A 66 7.90 22.93 -27.83
C PRO A 66 8.51 22.93 -26.42
N THR A 67 8.87 24.12 -25.91
CA THR A 67 9.51 24.25 -24.60
C THR A 67 8.54 23.97 -23.45
N SER A 68 7.34 24.56 -23.51
CA SER A 68 6.33 24.37 -22.46
C SER A 68 5.71 22.98 -22.48
N PHE A 69 5.55 22.36 -23.65
CA PHE A 69 5.03 21.01 -23.76
C PHE A 69 5.94 19.99 -23.06
N LEU A 70 7.26 20.13 -23.20
CA LEU A 70 8.22 19.28 -22.50
C LEU A 70 8.07 19.40 -20.97
N ALA A 71 7.95 20.63 -20.46
CA ALA A 71 7.78 20.87 -19.02
C ALA A 71 6.47 20.26 -18.50
N TYR A 72 5.35 20.46 -19.20
CA TYR A 72 4.07 19.88 -18.82
C TYR A 72 4.07 18.35 -18.89
N LEU A 73 4.69 17.76 -19.92
CA LEU A 73 4.79 16.31 -20.04
C LEU A 73 5.60 15.72 -18.87
N GLN A 74 6.67 16.39 -18.45
CA GLN A 74 7.44 15.99 -17.27
C GLN A 74 6.57 15.99 -16.00
N THR A 75 5.72 17.01 -15.82
CA THR A 75 4.77 17.06 -14.71
C THR A 75 3.74 15.93 -14.78
N VAL A 76 3.19 15.65 -15.96
CA VAL A 76 2.22 14.53 -16.16
C VAL A 76 2.88 13.19 -15.85
N LEU A 77 4.10 12.94 -16.36
CA LEU A 77 4.85 11.72 -16.07
C LEU A 77 5.14 11.55 -14.59
N GLN A 78 5.50 12.64 -13.89
CA GLN A 78 5.70 12.61 -12.45
C GLN A 78 4.39 12.30 -11.71
N GLY A 79 3.27 12.89 -12.14
CA GLY A 79 1.94 12.59 -11.60
C GLY A 79 1.55 11.12 -11.74
N LEU A 80 1.71 10.55 -12.93
CA LEU A 80 1.43 9.14 -13.20
C LEU A 80 2.34 8.20 -12.39
N LYS A 81 3.63 8.54 -12.25
CA LYS A 81 4.55 7.78 -11.40
C LYS A 81 4.11 7.81 -9.94
N ASN A 82 3.70 8.97 -9.44
CA ASN A 82 3.20 9.12 -8.07
C ASN A 82 1.90 8.33 -7.86
N GLN A 83 0.99 8.32 -8.83
CA GLN A 83 -0.22 7.52 -8.79
C GLN A 83 0.12 6.02 -8.65
N LYS A 84 1.02 5.52 -9.50
CA LYS A 84 1.47 4.11 -9.44
C LYS A 84 2.10 3.75 -8.09
N ILE A 85 2.91 4.65 -7.52
CA ILE A 85 3.50 4.46 -6.19
C ILE A 85 2.40 4.41 -5.12
N SER A 86 1.39 5.27 -5.20
CA SER A 86 0.27 5.29 -4.27
C SER A 86 -0.54 4.00 -4.32
N GLU A 87 -0.85 3.50 -5.51
CA GLU A 87 -1.53 2.21 -5.71
C GLU A 87 -0.73 1.05 -5.09
N GLN A 88 0.59 0.99 -5.36
CA GLN A 88 1.46 -0.02 -4.77
C GLN A 88 1.54 0.07 -3.25
N ALA A 89 1.57 1.28 -2.68
CA ALA A 89 1.59 1.49 -1.23
C ALA A 89 0.32 0.96 -0.57
N GLN A 90 -0.86 1.13 -1.19
CA GLN A 90 -2.11 0.55 -0.69
C GLN A 90 -2.04 -0.97 -0.64
N ASP A 91 -1.46 -1.61 -1.66
CA ASP A 91 -1.31 -3.07 -1.68
C ASP A 91 -0.32 -3.57 -0.63
N ILE A 92 0.78 -2.85 -0.38
CA ILE A 92 1.71 -3.15 0.72
C ILE A 92 0.95 -3.11 2.07
N ILE A 93 0.16 -2.07 2.33
CA ILE A 93 -0.62 -1.94 3.57
C ILE A 93 -1.57 -3.12 3.75
N LYS A 94 -2.28 -3.54 2.68
CA LYS A 94 -3.16 -4.71 2.72
C LYS A 94 -2.39 -5.98 3.09
N GLN A 95 -1.22 -6.21 2.48
CA GLN A 95 -0.40 -7.38 2.78
C GLN A 95 0.12 -7.38 4.21
N VAL A 96 0.63 -6.24 4.70
CA VAL A 96 1.09 -6.09 6.09
C VAL A 96 -0.04 -6.36 7.08
N THR A 97 -1.24 -5.85 6.81
CA THR A 97 -2.43 -6.11 7.64
C THR A 97 -2.78 -7.60 7.66
N SER A 98 -2.71 -8.27 6.50
CA SER A 98 -2.96 -9.71 6.43
C SER A 98 -1.90 -10.51 7.20
N LEU A 99 -0.63 -10.13 7.08
CA LEU A 99 0.46 -10.74 7.82
C LEU A 99 0.26 -10.59 9.33
N GLY A 100 -0.14 -9.41 9.81
CA GLY A 100 -0.46 -9.18 11.22
C GLY A 100 -1.53 -10.13 11.75
N ARG A 101 -2.61 -10.36 10.99
CA ARG A 101 -3.66 -11.33 11.35
C ARG A 101 -3.12 -12.77 11.42
N HIS A 102 -2.25 -13.16 10.49
CA HIS A 102 -1.63 -14.47 10.52
C HIS A 102 -0.75 -14.63 11.76
N LEU A 103 0.08 -13.64 12.09
CA LEU A 103 0.95 -13.68 13.26
C LEU A 103 0.17 -13.82 14.58
N LEU A 104 -0.95 -13.09 14.73
CA LEU A 104 -1.83 -13.24 15.89
C LEU A 104 -2.42 -14.67 15.97
N THR A 105 -2.83 -15.24 14.83
CA THR A 105 -3.34 -16.61 14.78
C THR A 105 -2.25 -17.62 15.18
N TYR A 106 -1.01 -17.41 14.73
CA TYR A 106 0.14 -18.23 15.14
C TYR A 106 0.39 -18.11 16.64
N GLN A 107 0.38 -16.90 17.20
CA GLN A 107 0.53 -16.68 18.63
C GLN A 107 -0.53 -17.43 19.44
N ASP A 108 -1.81 -17.33 19.06
CA ASP A 108 -2.91 -18.05 19.72
C ASP A 108 -2.72 -19.57 19.67
N ASN A 109 -2.26 -20.09 18.53
CA ASN A 109 -1.98 -21.52 18.39
C ASN A 109 -0.80 -21.93 19.28
N PHE A 110 0.28 -21.15 19.32
CA PHE A 110 1.43 -21.42 20.19
C PHE A 110 1.06 -21.35 21.68
N GLN A 111 0.18 -20.44 22.09
CA GLN A 111 -0.34 -20.40 23.45
C GLN A 111 -1.11 -21.68 23.81
N LYS A 112 -1.92 -22.23 22.89
CA LYS A 112 -2.61 -23.52 23.09
C LYS A 112 -1.63 -24.69 23.20
N VAL A 113 -0.56 -24.68 22.40
CA VAL A 113 0.51 -25.68 22.50
C VAL A 113 1.20 -25.59 23.87
N GLY A 114 1.56 -24.39 24.32
CA GLY A 114 2.15 -24.15 25.64
C GLY A 114 1.28 -24.69 26.79
N LYS A 115 -0.03 -24.40 26.75
CA LYS A 115 -1.00 -24.94 27.72
C LYS A 115 -1.04 -26.47 27.72
N SER A 116 -1.04 -27.09 26.54
CA SER A 116 -1.06 -28.55 26.40
C SER A 116 0.24 -29.20 26.91
N LEU A 117 1.38 -28.54 26.68
CA LEU A 117 2.67 -28.97 27.20
C LEU A 117 2.73 -28.87 28.73
N ASN A 118 2.23 -27.76 29.31
CA ASN A 118 2.08 -27.58 30.76
C ASN A 118 1.24 -28.69 31.40
N ALA A 119 0.11 -29.05 30.78
CA ALA A 119 -0.74 -30.14 31.24
C ALA A 119 -0.02 -31.50 31.18
N THR A 120 0.74 -31.75 30.10
CA THR A 120 1.49 -32.99 29.90
C THR A 120 2.61 -33.14 30.93
N VAL A 121 3.42 -32.09 31.15
CA VAL A 121 4.47 -32.07 32.17
C VAL A 121 3.87 -32.28 33.56
N SER A 122 2.76 -31.61 33.88
CA SER A 122 2.09 -31.78 35.17
C SER A 122 1.54 -33.20 35.38
N ALA A 123 1.05 -33.86 34.32
CA ALA A 123 0.60 -35.25 34.39
C ALA A 123 1.77 -36.23 34.56
N TYR A 124 2.89 -35.97 33.88
CA TYR A 124 4.12 -36.72 34.03
C TYR A 124 4.65 -36.64 35.48
N ASP A 125 4.79 -35.42 36.02
CA ASP A 125 5.28 -35.20 37.39
C ASP A 125 4.41 -35.91 38.43
N LYS A 126 3.08 -35.82 38.29
CA LYS A 126 2.14 -36.52 39.18
C LYS A 126 2.27 -38.04 39.08
N SER A 127 2.36 -38.57 37.87
CA SER A 127 2.51 -40.02 37.66
C SER A 127 3.81 -40.54 38.27
N TYR A 128 4.89 -39.76 38.16
CA TYR A 128 6.16 -40.08 38.78
C TYR A 128 6.08 -40.05 40.31
N GLN A 129 5.43 -39.03 40.90
CA GLN A 129 5.21 -38.97 42.34
C GLN A 129 4.40 -40.17 42.87
N GLU A 130 3.38 -40.62 42.14
CA GLU A 130 2.64 -41.84 42.48
C GLU A 130 3.52 -43.09 42.35
N PHE A 131 4.34 -43.19 41.29
CA PHE A 131 5.30 -44.28 41.11
C PHE A 131 6.31 -44.35 42.27
N SER A 132 6.85 -43.23 42.73
CA SER A 132 7.76 -43.20 43.89
C SER A 132 7.11 -43.66 45.20
N LYS A 133 5.77 -43.71 45.32
CA LYS A 133 5.11 -44.31 46.48
C LYS A 133 5.16 -45.84 46.45
N ILE A 134 5.19 -46.45 45.25
CA ILE A 134 5.31 -47.90 45.08
C ILE A 134 6.60 -48.40 45.72
N ASP A 135 7.68 -47.61 45.64
CA ASP A 135 8.95 -47.94 46.30
C ASP A 135 8.78 -48.15 47.82
N LYS A 136 7.94 -47.34 48.49
CA LYS A 136 7.62 -47.52 49.92
C LYS A 136 6.88 -48.83 50.19
N ASP A 137 6.00 -49.24 49.28
CA ASP A 137 5.25 -50.48 49.43
C ASP A 137 6.13 -51.70 49.15
N ILE A 138 7.08 -51.59 48.22
CA ILE A 138 8.08 -52.63 47.95
C ILE A 138 9.03 -52.78 49.14
N ILE A 139 9.55 -51.68 49.71
CA ILE A 139 10.37 -51.72 50.94
C ILE A 139 9.67 -52.46 52.08
N LYS A 140 8.34 -52.27 52.25
CA LYS A 140 7.57 -52.98 53.27
C LYS A 140 7.45 -54.49 53.02
N ILE A 141 7.48 -54.93 51.76
CA ILE A 141 7.25 -56.33 51.37
C ILE A 141 8.58 -57.09 51.27
N THR A 142 9.59 -56.52 50.64
CA THR A 142 10.85 -57.20 50.28
C THR A 142 12.03 -56.80 51.15
N GLY A 143 11.95 -55.66 51.87
CA GLY A 143 13.06 -55.11 52.64
C GLY A 143 14.13 -54.40 51.78
N GLU A 144 13.94 -54.33 50.46
CA GLU A 144 14.85 -53.69 49.51
C GLU A 144 14.16 -52.50 48.83
N SER A 145 14.91 -51.42 48.56
CA SER A 145 14.43 -50.24 47.83
C SER A 145 14.76 -50.32 46.34
N ILE A 146 13.84 -49.86 45.50
CA ILE A 146 14.09 -49.54 44.11
C ILE A 146 14.56 -48.10 44.06
N GLU A 147 15.87 -47.88 44.00
CA GLU A 147 16.45 -46.54 43.82
C GLU A 147 15.98 -45.93 42.49
N SER A 148 14.89 -45.14 42.51
CA SER A 148 14.42 -44.37 41.35
C SER A 148 14.81 -42.89 41.55
N GLU A 149 15.79 -42.40 40.79
CA GLU A 149 16.13 -40.98 40.78
C GLU A 149 15.12 -40.16 39.97
N PRO A 150 14.52 -39.11 40.53
CA PRO A 150 13.52 -38.31 39.83
C PRO A 150 14.13 -37.51 38.68
N LEU A 151 13.70 -37.82 37.45
CA LEU A 151 13.87 -36.95 36.29
C LEU A 151 12.75 -35.91 36.28
N ALA A 152 12.86 -34.87 37.12
CA ALA A 152 11.92 -33.75 37.11
C ALA A 152 12.05 -32.98 35.78
N ILE A 153 10.95 -32.83 35.04
CA ILE A 153 10.95 -32.09 33.77
C ILE A 153 10.63 -30.63 34.08
N ALA A 154 11.46 -29.71 33.59
CA ALA A 154 11.22 -28.27 33.75
C ALA A 154 9.92 -27.88 33.05
N LYS A 155 9.04 -27.16 33.76
CA LYS A 155 7.82 -26.62 33.17
C LYS A 155 8.18 -25.53 32.14
N PRO A 156 7.45 -25.45 31.02
CA PRO A 156 7.51 -24.30 30.13
C PRO A 156 7.36 -22.99 30.90
N HIS A 157 8.27 -22.05 30.68
CA HIS A 157 8.13 -20.70 31.23
C HIS A 157 7.00 -19.97 30.48
N GLU A 158 5.98 -19.51 31.21
CA GLU A 158 5.07 -18.49 30.72
C GLU A 158 5.80 -17.15 30.92
N GLU A 159 6.29 -16.53 29.86
CA GLU A 159 6.68 -15.11 29.91
C GLU A 159 5.38 -14.29 30.02
N GLU A 160 5.23 -13.56 31.13
CA GLU A 160 4.13 -12.61 31.37
C GLU A 160 4.12 -11.44 30.38
#